data_AF-A0A562KN39-F1
#
_entry.id   AF-A0A562KN39-F1
#
_cell.length_a   1.000
_cell.length_b   1.000
_cell.length_c   1.000
_cell.angle_alpha   90.00
_cell.angle_beta   90.00
_cell.angle_gamma   90.00
#
_symmetry.space_group_name_H-M   'P 1'
#
loop_
_entity.id
_entity.type
_entity.pdbx_description
1 polymer ?
#
loop_
_entity_poly.entity_id
_entity_poly.type
_entity_poly.pdbx_seq_one_letter_code
_entity_poly.pdbx_strand_id
1 'polypeptide(L)'
;MENYPAPARALVAQLSEKAAADPAKAVAYQGAPGANSHLAALGYAPDCVPLPCFAFEDAIDAVRSGQAARAIIPIENSLHGRVADMHFLLPESGLHIVDEYFLRIRHCLMAPDTAPVKSAISHPQALGQCRHYLRERGIQPVAYADTAGAAALVAETRTPGEGAIAPYLAAELYGLRLVAENIEDSDDNMTRFLVLAHEPSMPQAGVGPVMTTFLFEVKNVPAALYKAMGGFATNGVNMTKLESYQRGASFSATEFFCDIEGMPGDPAVDRALAELEFHSKWVRMLGSYRQARPRT
;
A
#
# COMPACT_ATOMS: atom_id res chain seq x y z
N MET A 1 18.14 -9.08 -0.17
CA MET A 1 17.49 -9.34 1.14
C MET A 1 18.50 -9.68 2.25
N GLU A 2 19.80 -9.38 2.10
CA GLU A 2 20.81 -9.61 3.14
C GLU A 2 20.76 -8.58 4.28
N ASN A 3 20.02 -7.48 4.09
CA ASN A 3 19.92 -6.38 5.07
C ASN A 3 18.94 -6.65 6.21
N TYR A 4 18.19 -7.76 6.18
CA TYR A 4 17.30 -8.12 7.28
C TYR A 4 18.02 -8.93 8.36
N PRO A 5 17.61 -8.80 9.64
CA PRO A 5 18.05 -9.71 10.70
C PRO A 5 17.83 -11.18 10.32
N ALA A 6 18.64 -12.10 10.87
CA ALA A 6 18.60 -13.51 10.49
C ALA A 6 17.21 -14.17 10.60
N PRO A 7 16.37 -13.89 11.63
CA PRO A 7 15.01 -14.44 11.72
C PRO A 7 14.14 -14.05 10.51
N ALA A 8 14.22 -12.79 10.09
CA ALA A 8 13.48 -12.30 8.93
C ALA A 8 14.00 -12.92 7.62
N ARG A 9 15.32 -13.08 7.48
CA ARG A 9 15.92 -13.74 6.29
C ARG A 9 15.46 -15.19 6.13
N ALA A 10 15.35 -15.93 7.22
CA ALA A 10 14.86 -17.30 7.20
C ALA A 10 13.39 -17.36 6.72
N LEU A 11 12.53 -16.48 7.24
CA LEU A 11 11.13 -16.38 6.81
C LEU A 11 10.99 -15.94 5.36
N VAL A 12 11.80 -14.99 4.91
CA VAL A 12 11.87 -14.58 3.50
C VAL A 12 12.15 -15.78 2.62
N ALA A 13 13.20 -16.56 2.90
CA ALA A 13 13.56 -17.72 2.09
C ALA A 13 12.41 -18.75 2.03
N GLN A 14 11.79 -19.03 3.18
CA GLN A 14 10.65 -19.94 3.26
C GLN A 14 9.43 -19.46 2.47
N LEU A 15 9.09 -18.17 2.58
CA LEU A 15 7.96 -17.58 1.87
C LEU A 15 8.21 -17.53 0.36
N SER A 16 9.43 -17.18 -0.06
CA SER A 16 9.82 -17.20 -1.47
C SER A 16 9.77 -18.62 -2.06
N GLU A 17 10.19 -19.64 -1.34
CA GLU A 17 10.08 -21.04 -1.79
C GLU A 17 8.62 -21.48 -1.94
N LYS A 18 7.76 -21.13 -0.97
CA LYS A 18 6.31 -21.41 -1.07
C LYS A 18 5.68 -20.68 -2.25
N ALA A 19 6.03 -19.41 -2.47
CA ALA A 19 5.51 -18.62 -3.58
C ALA A 19 5.95 -19.20 -4.93
N ALA A 20 7.19 -19.67 -5.04
CA ALA A 20 7.67 -20.35 -6.24
C ALA A 20 6.96 -21.68 -6.52
N ALA A 21 6.49 -22.38 -5.48
CA ALA A 21 5.73 -23.62 -5.61
C ALA A 21 4.27 -23.41 -6.03
N ASP A 22 3.65 -22.28 -5.68
CA ASP A 22 2.29 -21.91 -6.10
C ASP A 22 2.19 -20.40 -6.47
N PRO A 23 2.77 -19.99 -7.62
CA PRO A 23 2.76 -18.59 -8.04
C PRO A 23 1.34 -18.04 -8.26
N ALA A 24 0.38 -18.91 -8.58
CA ALA A 24 -1.02 -18.54 -8.80
C ALA A 24 -1.69 -18.01 -7.52
N LYS A 25 -1.24 -18.45 -6.34
CA LYS A 25 -1.68 -17.93 -5.04
C LYS A 25 -0.73 -16.90 -4.44
N ALA A 26 0.42 -16.67 -5.07
CA ALA A 26 1.40 -15.76 -4.52
C ALA A 26 0.96 -14.29 -4.64
N VAL A 27 1.09 -13.56 -3.53
CA VAL A 27 0.80 -12.12 -3.43
C VAL A 27 2.07 -11.40 -2.99
N ALA A 28 2.71 -10.71 -3.94
CA ALA A 28 3.90 -9.93 -3.72
C ALA A 28 3.62 -8.66 -2.91
N TYR A 29 4.51 -8.31 -1.99
CA TYR A 29 4.41 -7.08 -1.21
C TYR A 29 5.80 -6.57 -0.84
N GLN A 30 5.95 -5.26 -0.70
CA GLN A 30 7.19 -4.66 -0.23
C GLN A 30 7.28 -4.71 1.31
N GLY A 31 8.41 -5.21 1.83
CA GLY A 31 8.75 -5.17 3.25
C GLY A 31 9.11 -6.52 3.87
N ALA A 32 9.58 -6.50 5.12
CA ALA A 32 9.94 -7.71 5.83
C ALA A 32 8.69 -8.54 6.23
N PRO A 33 8.82 -9.86 6.47
CA PRO A 33 7.76 -10.67 7.04
C PRO A 33 7.23 -10.07 8.35
N GLY A 34 5.94 -9.79 8.39
CA GLY A 34 5.26 -9.19 9.57
C GLY A 34 4.98 -7.70 9.42
N ALA A 35 5.37 -7.08 8.31
CA ALA A 35 5.04 -5.71 8.00
C ALA A 35 3.53 -5.52 7.76
N ASN A 36 3.06 -4.27 7.74
CA ASN A 36 1.66 -3.96 7.44
C ASN A 36 1.24 -4.48 6.05
N SER A 37 2.12 -4.47 5.07
CA SER A 37 1.83 -5.03 3.73
C SER A 37 1.67 -6.56 3.76
N HIS A 38 2.37 -7.26 4.67
CA HIS A 38 2.16 -8.70 4.89
C HIS A 38 0.76 -8.95 5.47
N LEU A 39 0.37 -8.16 6.48
CA LEU A 39 -0.99 -8.20 7.03
C LEU A 39 -2.06 -7.85 5.99
N ALA A 40 -1.79 -6.87 5.12
CA ALA A 40 -2.71 -6.50 4.05
C ALA A 40 -2.89 -7.65 3.06
N ALA A 41 -1.81 -8.35 2.68
CA ALA A 41 -1.90 -9.51 1.79
C ALA A 41 -2.80 -10.61 2.37
N LEU A 42 -2.56 -10.98 3.63
CA LEU A 42 -3.34 -12.00 4.34
C LEU A 42 -4.79 -11.55 4.60
N GLY A 43 -5.03 -10.27 4.89
CA GLY A 43 -6.37 -9.74 5.10
C GLY A 43 -7.18 -9.64 3.81
N TYR A 44 -6.53 -9.33 2.68
CA TYR A 44 -7.14 -9.31 1.36
C TYR A 44 -7.44 -10.73 0.85
N ALA A 45 -6.50 -11.65 1.00
CA ALA A 45 -6.62 -13.03 0.54
C ALA A 45 -6.09 -14.00 1.62
N PRO A 46 -6.96 -14.50 2.52
CA PRO A 46 -6.53 -15.36 3.64
C PRO A 46 -5.77 -16.62 3.23
N ASP A 47 -6.08 -17.18 2.07
CA ASP A 47 -5.45 -18.40 1.53
C ASP A 47 -4.27 -18.12 0.58
N CYS A 48 -3.80 -16.86 0.49
CA CYS A 48 -2.67 -16.52 -0.36
C CYS A 48 -1.33 -17.04 0.18
N VAL A 49 -0.32 -16.98 -0.69
CA VAL A 49 1.08 -17.19 -0.32
C VAL A 49 1.79 -15.84 -0.36
N PRO A 50 2.05 -15.18 0.78
CA PRO A 50 2.71 -13.89 0.78
C PRO A 50 4.15 -13.99 0.25
N LEU A 51 4.52 -13.13 -0.69
CA LEU A 51 5.86 -13.04 -1.24
C LEU A 51 6.51 -11.70 -0.82
N PRO A 52 7.42 -11.70 0.17
CA PRO A 52 8.14 -10.49 0.55
C PRO A 52 9.12 -10.06 -0.54
N CYS A 53 9.09 -8.77 -0.86
CA CYS A 53 9.96 -8.10 -1.81
C CYS A 53 10.69 -6.94 -1.11
N PHE A 54 11.89 -6.60 -1.57
CA PHE A 54 12.69 -5.57 -0.90
C PHE A 54 12.19 -4.16 -1.23
N ALA A 55 11.94 -3.89 -2.51
CA ALA A 55 11.39 -2.63 -3.02
C ALA A 55 9.99 -2.82 -3.65
N PHE A 56 9.31 -1.72 -3.99
CA PHE A 56 8.01 -1.79 -4.67
C PHE A 56 8.17 -2.28 -6.11
N GLU A 57 9.26 -1.89 -6.76
CA GLU A 57 9.70 -2.34 -8.08
C GLU A 57 9.82 -3.87 -8.12
N ASP A 58 10.46 -4.45 -7.11
CA ASP A 58 10.62 -5.91 -7.00
C ASP A 58 9.26 -6.62 -6.90
N ALA A 59 8.29 -6.04 -6.18
CA ALA A 59 6.94 -6.60 -6.06
C ALA A 59 6.16 -6.52 -7.37
N ILE A 60 6.34 -5.43 -8.13
CA ILE A 60 5.78 -5.27 -9.47
C ILE A 60 6.42 -6.26 -10.44
N ASP A 61 7.75 -6.37 -10.44
CA ASP A 61 8.48 -7.28 -11.31
C ASP A 61 8.21 -8.75 -11.00
N ALA A 62 7.93 -9.10 -9.74
CA ALA A 62 7.48 -10.43 -9.36
C ALA A 62 6.16 -10.80 -10.08
N VAL A 63 5.23 -9.85 -10.25
CA VAL A 63 4.00 -10.09 -11.01
C VAL A 63 4.27 -10.16 -12.50
N ARG A 64 5.08 -9.22 -13.04
CA ARG A 64 5.42 -9.18 -14.47
C ARG A 64 6.14 -10.44 -14.95
N SER A 65 6.98 -11.02 -14.10
CA SER A 65 7.74 -12.24 -14.39
C SER A 65 6.96 -13.54 -14.07
N GLY A 66 5.74 -13.44 -13.55
CA GLY A 66 4.91 -14.59 -13.19
C GLY A 66 5.34 -15.32 -11.91
N GLN A 67 6.22 -14.72 -11.09
CA GLN A 67 6.58 -15.23 -9.77
C GLN A 67 5.45 -15.05 -8.75
N ALA A 68 4.57 -14.07 -8.99
CA ALA A 68 3.35 -13.88 -8.22
C ALA A 68 2.17 -13.55 -9.13
N ALA A 69 0.98 -14.03 -8.78
CA ALA A 69 -0.24 -13.68 -9.52
C ALA A 69 -0.65 -12.22 -9.28
N ARG A 70 -0.37 -11.69 -8.10
CA ARG A 70 -0.78 -10.35 -7.67
C ARG A 70 0.30 -9.66 -6.86
N ALA A 71 0.24 -8.34 -6.82
CA ALA A 71 0.97 -7.53 -5.84
C ALA A 71 -0.02 -6.69 -5.03
N ILE A 72 0.21 -6.51 -3.74
CA ILE A 72 -0.56 -5.58 -2.89
C ILE A 72 0.32 -4.43 -2.46
N ILE A 73 -0.05 -3.22 -2.88
CA ILE A 73 0.82 -2.05 -2.83
C ILE A 73 0.14 -0.90 -2.10
N PRO A 74 0.70 -0.37 -0.99
CA PRO A 74 0.15 0.78 -0.31
C PRO A 74 0.32 2.04 -1.17
N ILE A 75 -0.74 2.82 -1.33
CA ILE A 75 -0.72 4.07 -2.12
C ILE A 75 -0.95 5.32 -1.28
N GLU A 76 -1.63 5.18 -0.14
CA GLU A 76 -2.09 6.31 0.65
C GLU A 76 -2.31 5.91 2.10
N ASN A 77 -1.90 6.77 3.03
CA ASN A 77 -2.13 6.64 4.47
C ASN A 77 -2.84 7.90 5.00
N SER A 78 -3.85 7.72 5.85
CA SER A 78 -4.68 8.84 6.36
C SER A 78 -3.88 9.88 7.16
N LEU A 79 -2.77 9.49 7.80
CA LEU A 79 -1.96 10.39 8.63
C LEU A 79 -0.76 10.99 7.90
N HIS A 80 -0.24 10.33 6.86
CA HIS A 80 1.00 10.72 6.18
C HIS A 80 0.82 11.03 4.69
N GLY A 81 -0.41 10.93 4.18
CA GLY A 81 -0.73 11.15 2.79
C GLY A 81 -0.19 10.04 1.89
N ARG A 82 0.25 10.42 0.68
CA ARG A 82 0.72 9.48 -0.34
C ARG A 82 1.95 8.69 0.09
N VAL A 83 2.03 7.44 -0.37
CA VAL A 83 3.27 6.68 -0.34
C VAL A 83 4.17 7.18 -1.47
N ALA A 84 5.43 7.50 -1.14
CA ALA A 84 6.40 7.99 -2.12
C ALA A 84 6.60 6.99 -3.27
N ASP A 85 6.95 7.51 -4.44
CA ASP A 85 7.30 6.76 -5.67
C ASP A 85 6.19 5.96 -6.37
N MET A 86 5.08 5.61 -5.70
CA MET A 86 4.02 4.80 -6.32
C MET A 86 3.35 5.43 -7.54
N HIS A 87 3.35 6.76 -7.61
CA HIS A 87 2.81 7.51 -8.74
C HIS A 87 3.70 7.45 -9.98
N PHE A 88 4.99 7.13 -9.86
CA PHE A 88 5.86 6.83 -11.00
C PHE A 88 5.81 5.34 -11.34
N LEU A 89 5.78 4.48 -10.31
CA LEU A 89 5.81 3.04 -10.49
C LEU A 89 4.52 2.46 -11.08
N LEU A 90 3.34 2.92 -10.65
CA LEU A 90 2.06 2.42 -11.19
C LEU A 90 1.92 2.64 -12.71
N PRO A 91 2.14 3.86 -13.26
CA PRO A 91 2.15 4.07 -14.71
C PRO A 91 3.12 3.15 -15.44
N GLU A 92 4.33 2.97 -14.94
CA GLU A 92 5.39 2.23 -15.64
C GLU A 92 5.33 0.71 -15.42
N SER A 93 4.53 0.25 -14.44
CA SER A 93 4.41 -1.16 -14.08
C SER A 93 3.97 -2.06 -15.23
N GLY A 94 3.15 -1.55 -16.15
CA GLY A 94 2.47 -2.37 -17.15
C GLY A 94 1.44 -3.33 -16.57
N LEU A 95 1.07 -3.17 -15.29
CA LEU A 95 0.06 -3.97 -14.60
C LEU A 95 -1.28 -3.23 -14.55
N HIS A 96 -2.32 -3.97 -14.17
CA HIS A 96 -3.67 -3.45 -13.98
C HIS A 96 -4.08 -3.47 -12.52
N ILE A 97 -4.82 -2.45 -12.09
CA ILE A 97 -5.46 -2.43 -10.78
C ILE A 97 -6.71 -3.30 -10.85
N VAL A 98 -6.76 -4.35 -10.03
CA VAL A 98 -7.86 -5.33 -10.03
C VAL A 98 -8.69 -5.30 -8.75
N ASP A 99 -8.15 -4.73 -7.67
CA ASP A 99 -8.89 -4.52 -6.41
C ASP A 99 -8.24 -3.43 -5.55
N GLU A 100 -8.90 -3.05 -4.47
CA GLU A 100 -8.34 -2.23 -3.40
C GLU A 100 -8.61 -2.84 -2.02
N TYR A 101 -7.75 -2.52 -1.06
CA TYR A 101 -7.86 -3.00 0.31
C TYR A 101 -7.54 -1.90 1.31
N PHE A 102 -8.26 -1.87 2.43
CA PHE A 102 -8.05 -0.90 3.51
C PHE A 102 -7.62 -1.62 4.77
N LEU A 103 -6.43 -1.27 5.27
CA LEU A 103 -5.92 -1.79 6.52
C LEU A 103 -5.91 -0.68 7.59
N ARG A 104 -6.59 -0.93 8.71
CA ARG A 104 -6.41 -0.11 9.92
C ARG A 104 -5.04 -0.42 10.51
N ILE A 105 -4.20 0.60 10.62
CA ILE A 105 -2.85 0.45 11.16
C ILE A 105 -2.92 0.47 12.68
N ARG A 106 -2.45 -0.60 13.31
CA ARG A 106 -2.35 -0.76 14.75
C ARG A 106 -0.91 -1.06 15.13
N HIS A 107 -0.42 -0.40 16.16
CA HIS A 107 0.93 -0.60 16.66
C HIS A 107 0.89 -1.40 17.96
N CYS A 108 1.77 -2.39 18.04
CA CYS A 108 1.95 -3.19 19.24
C CYS A 108 3.37 -3.02 19.77
N LEU A 109 3.52 -2.86 21.08
CA LEU A 109 4.80 -3.01 21.75
C LEU A 109 5.04 -4.50 22.02
N MET A 110 6.20 -5.02 21.61
CA MET A 110 6.58 -6.42 21.80
C MET A 110 8.01 -6.56 22.33
N ALA A 111 8.28 -7.61 23.09
CA ALA A 111 9.56 -7.83 23.76
C ALA A 111 9.90 -9.33 23.82
N PRO A 112 11.20 -9.70 23.95
CA PRO A 112 11.63 -11.09 23.96
C PRO A 112 11.35 -11.82 25.29
N ASP A 113 11.10 -11.07 26.37
CA ASP A 113 10.94 -11.57 27.74
C ASP A 113 9.97 -10.69 28.59
N THR A 114 9.99 -10.87 29.91
CA THR A 114 9.16 -10.13 30.87
C THR A 114 9.87 -8.93 31.50
N ALA A 115 11.11 -8.62 31.12
CA ALA A 115 11.82 -7.46 31.63
C ALA A 115 11.07 -6.16 31.25
N PRO A 116 11.07 -5.13 32.11
CA PRO A 116 10.48 -3.84 31.77
C PRO A 116 11.17 -3.24 30.54
N VAL A 117 10.38 -2.89 29.52
CA VAL A 117 10.87 -2.26 28.30
C VAL A 117 11.36 -0.85 28.61
N LYS A 118 12.60 -0.55 28.20
CA LYS A 118 13.28 0.75 28.37
C LYS A 118 13.52 1.46 27.04
N SER A 119 13.64 0.70 25.96
CA SER A 119 13.76 1.25 24.60
C SER A 119 12.83 0.51 23.63
N ALA A 120 12.33 1.24 22.64
CA ALA A 120 11.48 0.71 21.60
C ALA A 120 12.07 1.01 20.22
N ILE A 121 12.36 -0.05 19.47
CA ILE A 121 12.94 0.02 18.13
C ILE A 121 11.81 -0.05 17.09
N SER A 122 11.78 0.89 16.15
CA SER A 122 10.83 0.84 15.02
C SER A 122 11.16 1.86 13.93
N HIS A 123 10.37 1.86 12.86
CA HIS A 123 10.41 2.91 11.85
C HIS A 123 10.09 4.29 12.48
N PRO A 124 10.79 5.38 12.11
CA PRO A 124 10.54 6.72 12.65
C PRO A 124 9.06 7.15 12.62
N GLN A 125 8.34 6.76 11.57
CA GLN A 125 6.91 7.02 11.44
C GLN A 125 6.07 6.33 12.52
N ALA A 126 6.35 5.05 12.80
CA ALA A 126 5.65 4.29 13.83
C ALA A 126 5.98 4.82 15.23
N LEU A 127 7.25 5.18 15.48
CA LEU A 127 7.66 5.83 16.73
C LEU A 127 6.95 7.16 16.93
N GLY A 128 6.85 7.97 15.87
CA GLY A 128 6.12 9.25 15.87
C GLY A 128 4.62 9.08 16.13
N GLN A 129 4.03 7.97 15.65
CA GLN A 129 2.64 7.60 15.87
C GLN A 129 2.37 7.02 17.27
N CYS A 130 3.38 6.69 18.08
CA CYS A 130 3.21 6.12 19.42
C CYS A 130 3.83 7.01 20.51
N ARG A 131 4.06 8.30 20.22
CA ARG A 131 4.87 9.18 21.07
C ARG A 131 4.27 9.41 22.46
N HIS A 132 2.94 9.43 22.60
CA HIS A 132 2.30 9.66 23.90
C HIS A 132 2.55 8.44 24.80
N TYR A 133 2.27 7.23 24.28
CA TYR A 133 2.50 5.98 25.00
C TYR A 133 3.95 5.82 25.46
N LEU A 134 4.92 6.11 24.57
CA LEU A 134 6.35 6.00 24.86
C LEU A 134 6.80 7.00 25.95
N ARG A 135 6.37 8.27 25.83
CA ARG A 135 6.74 9.34 26.79
C ARG A 135 6.18 9.07 28.19
N GLU A 136 4.92 8.67 28.30
CA GLU A 136 4.28 8.35 29.58
C GLU A 136 5.02 7.27 30.38
N ARG A 137 5.69 6.35 29.68
CA ARG A 137 6.38 5.20 30.28
C ARG A 137 7.90 5.36 30.33
N GLY A 138 8.43 6.50 29.88
CA GLY A 138 9.87 6.73 29.81
C GLY A 138 10.61 5.76 28.89
N ILE A 139 9.93 5.26 27.84
CA ILE A 139 10.52 4.33 26.87
C ILE A 139 11.22 5.15 25.79
N GLN A 140 12.51 4.90 25.60
CA GLN A 140 13.33 5.62 24.62
C GLN A 140 13.05 5.12 23.19
N PRO A 141 12.61 5.99 22.25
CA PRO A 141 12.47 5.61 20.85
C PRO A 141 13.85 5.45 20.19
N VAL A 142 14.00 4.38 19.40
CA VAL A 142 15.21 4.06 18.63
C VAL A 142 14.81 3.81 17.17
N ALA A 143 15.30 4.67 16.27
CA ALA A 143 14.96 4.59 14.86
C ALA A 143 15.59 3.37 14.18
N TYR A 144 14.80 2.70 13.34
CA TYR A 144 15.21 1.60 12.49
C TYR A 144 14.55 1.71 11.12
N ALA A 145 15.07 1.00 10.11
CA ALA A 145 14.63 1.16 8.73
C ALA A 145 13.22 0.61 8.45
N ASP A 146 12.75 -0.37 9.24
CA ASP A 146 11.46 -1.03 9.03
C ASP A 146 10.83 -1.47 10.37
N THR A 147 9.51 -1.53 10.41
CA THR A 147 8.76 -1.95 11.62
C THR A 147 8.92 -3.44 11.91
N ALA A 148 8.77 -4.31 10.91
CA ALA A 148 8.89 -5.75 11.08
C ALA A 148 10.36 -6.20 11.18
N GLY A 149 11.26 -5.52 10.46
CA GLY A 149 12.69 -5.65 10.64
C GLY A 149 13.14 -5.30 12.07
N ALA A 150 12.53 -4.31 12.72
CA ALA A 150 12.81 -4.00 14.12
C ALA A 150 12.39 -5.14 15.06
N ALA A 151 11.23 -5.76 14.82
CA ALA A 151 10.81 -6.94 15.57
C ALA A 151 11.78 -8.13 15.36
N ALA A 152 12.18 -8.38 14.12
CA ALA A 152 13.17 -9.41 13.81
C ALA A 152 14.52 -9.15 14.51
N LEU A 153 14.96 -7.89 14.59
CA LEU A 153 16.19 -7.51 15.28
C LEU A 153 16.08 -7.80 16.78
N VAL A 154 14.99 -7.39 17.42
CA VAL A 154 14.75 -7.66 18.85
C VAL A 154 14.68 -9.17 19.14
N ALA A 155 14.14 -9.96 18.22
CA ALA A 155 14.11 -11.42 18.35
C ALA A 155 15.49 -12.07 18.17
N GLU A 156 16.36 -11.47 17.36
CA GLU A 156 17.73 -11.91 17.15
C GLU A 156 18.63 -11.58 18.34
N THR A 157 18.62 -10.33 18.81
CA THR A 157 19.50 -9.87 19.90
C THR A 157 19.03 -10.31 21.27
N ARG A 158 17.70 -10.36 21.48
CA ARG A 158 17.04 -10.67 22.76
C ARG A 158 17.59 -9.88 23.96
N THR A 159 18.01 -8.64 23.74
CA THR A 159 18.55 -7.79 24.81
C THR A 159 17.47 -7.47 25.85
N PRO A 160 17.71 -7.71 27.16
CA PRO A 160 16.75 -7.36 28.19
C PRO A 160 16.41 -5.86 28.21
N GLY A 161 15.12 -5.55 28.22
CA GLY A 161 14.62 -4.17 28.21
C GLY A 161 14.56 -3.51 26.83
N GLU A 162 14.96 -4.20 25.75
CA GLU A 162 14.66 -3.76 24.38
C GLU A 162 13.31 -4.34 23.94
N GLY A 163 12.51 -3.49 23.31
CA GLY A 163 11.28 -3.89 22.64
C GLY A 163 11.23 -3.36 21.21
N ALA A 164 10.27 -3.86 20.44
CA ALA A 164 9.96 -3.36 19.10
C ALA A 164 8.53 -2.81 19.05
N ILE A 165 8.31 -1.82 18.19
CA ILE A 165 6.96 -1.43 17.78
C ILE A 165 6.73 -1.97 16.38
N ALA A 166 5.76 -2.86 16.22
CA ALA A 166 5.43 -3.47 14.94
C ALA A 166 3.97 -3.94 14.95
N PRO A 167 3.41 -4.36 13.80
CA PRO A 167 2.11 -5.01 13.76
C PRO A 167 2.11 -6.33 14.53
N TYR A 168 0.96 -6.74 15.06
CA TYR A 168 0.85 -7.93 15.93
C TYR A 168 1.44 -9.21 15.30
N LEU A 169 1.29 -9.36 13.97
CA LEU A 169 1.81 -10.51 13.21
C LEU A 169 3.32 -10.70 13.38
N ALA A 170 4.08 -9.61 13.55
CA ALA A 170 5.53 -9.72 13.78
C ALA A 170 5.83 -10.43 15.11
N ALA A 171 5.00 -10.27 16.14
CA ALA A 171 5.19 -10.97 17.41
C ALA A 171 5.02 -12.48 17.24
N GLU A 172 4.00 -12.91 16.50
CA GLU A 172 3.75 -14.32 16.19
C GLU A 172 4.88 -14.94 15.37
N LEU A 173 5.31 -14.26 14.31
CA LEU A 173 6.35 -14.74 13.40
C LEU A 173 7.72 -14.86 14.07
N TYR A 174 8.05 -13.94 14.97
CA TYR A 174 9.37 -13.87 15.61
C TYR A 174 9.41 -14.42 17.03
N GLY A 175 8.29 -14.98 17.53
CA GLY A 175 8.21 -15.54 18.88
C GLY A 175 8.44 -14.50 19.97
N LEU A 176 7.94 -13.28 19.77
CA LEU A 176 8.00 -12.20 20.75
C LEU A 176 6.69 -12.14 21.54
N ARG A 177 6.78 -11.65 22.77
CA ARG A 177 5.62 -11.44 23.63
C ARG A 177 5.04 -10.06 23.37
N LEU A 178 3.72 -9.98 23.19
CA LEU A 178 2.99 -8.71 23.21
C LEU A 178 3.02 -8.11 24.61
N VAL A 179 3.50 -6.87 24.70
CA VAL A 179 3.56 -6.07 25.94
C VAL A 179 2.33 -5.17 26.02
N ALA A 180 1.97 -4.56 24.91
CA ALA A 180 0.78 -3.72 24.78
C ALA A 180 0.34 -3.68 23.32
N GLU A 181 -0.97 -3.50 23.11
CA GLU A 181 -1.59 -3.41 21.80
C GLU A 181 -2.28 -2.05 21.67
N ASN A 182 -2.47 -1.59 20.43
CA ASN A 182 -3.16 -0.34 20.11
C ASN A 182 -2.51 0.88 20.81
N ILE A 183 -1.18 0.96 20.74
CA ILE A 183 -0.40 2.02 21.39
C ILE A 183 -0.24 3.28 20.54
N GLU A 184 -0.85 3.29 19.35
CA GLU A 184 -0.90 4.46 18.48
C GLU A 184 -1.69 5.62 19.10
N ASP A 185 -1.24 6.83 18.82
CA ASP A 185 -1.84 8.08 19.30
C ASP A 185 -3.21 8.37 18.66
N SER A 186 -3.45 7.86 17.45
CA SER A 186 -4.70 8.07 16.68
C SER A 186 -5.30 6.75 16.25
N ASP A 187 -6.59 6.57 16.50
CA ASP A 187 -7.30 5.31 16.29
C ASP A 187 -7.84 5.15 14.86
N ASP A 188 -7.85 6.23 14.07
CA ASP A 188 -8.35 6.34 12.70
C ASP A 188 -7.27 6.17 11.61
N ASN A 189 -6.08 5.71 11.99
CA ASN A 189 -4.97 5.46 11.06
C ASN A 189 -5.30 4.33 10.08
N MET A 190 -5.38 4.66 8.80
CA MET A 190 -5.80 3.76 7.74
C MET A 190 -4.84 3.86 6.56
N THR A 191 -4.44 2.72 6.01
CA THR A 191 -3.69 2.66 4.74
C THR A 191 -4.54 2.01 3.67
N ARG A 192 -4.62 2.68 2.52
CA ARG A 192 -5.22 2.15 1.29
C ARG A 192 -4.14 1.45 0.47
N PHE A 193 -4.45 0.24 0.05
CA PHE A 193 -3.66 -0.60 -0.83
C PHE A 193 -4.39 -0.80 -2.15
N LEU A 194 -3.64 -0.90 -3.24
CA LEU A 194 -4.12 -1.38 -4.52
C LEU A 194 -3.60 -2.80 -4.75
N VAL A 195 -4.42 -3.62 -5.39
CA VAL A 195 -4.05 -4.96 -5.82
C VAL A 195 -3.80 -4.91 -7.32
N LEU A 196 -2.59 -5.30 -7.74
CA LEU A 196 -2.14 -5.28 -9.12
C LEU A 196 -2.06 -6.69 -9.68
N ALA A 197 -2.38 -6.88 -10.96
CA ALA A 197 -2.25 -8.14 -11.68
C ALA A 197 -1.82 -7.92 -13.14
N HIS A 198 -1.34 -8.97 -13.79
CA HIS A 198 -0.95 -8.94 -15.21
C HIS A 198 -2.16 -8.75 -16.13
N GLU A 199 -3.25 -9.49 -15.89
CA GLU A 199 -4.47 -9.37 -16.67
C GLU A 199 -5.44 -8.40 -16.00
N PRO A 200 -6.11 -7.52 -16.76
CA PRO A 200 -7.17 -6.71 -16.21
C PRO A 200 -8.32 -7.61 -15.72
N SER A 201 -8.93 -7.21 -14.61
CA SER A 201 -10.17 -7.82 -14.13
C SER A 201 -11.27 -6.78 -14.25
N MET A 202 -12.31 -7.08 -15.03
CA MET A 202 -13.50 -6.24 -15.05
C MET A 202 -14.46 -6.73 -13.97
N PRO A 203 -14.96 -5.83 -13.09
CA PRO A 203 -15.94 -6.21 -12.10
C PRO A 203 -17.19 -6.78 -12.76
N GLN A 204 -17.69 -7.89 -12.24
CA GLN A 204 -18.94 -8.47 -12.74
C GLN A 204 -20.13 -7.56 -12.41
N ALA A 205 -21.21 -7.66 -13.18
CA ALA A 205 -22.45 -6.96 -12.86
C ALA A 205 -22.94 -7.34 -11.45
N GLY A 206 -23.33 -6.35 -10.64
CA GLY A 206 -23.90 -6.55 -9.32
C GLY A 206 -22.90 -6.65 -8.15
N VAL A 207 -21.60 -6.39 -8.35
CA VAL A 207 -20.60 -6.37 -7.25
C VAL A 207 -20.72 -5.17 -6.29
N GLY A 208 -21.69 -4.29 -6.52
CA GLY A 208 -21.86 -3.02 -5.81
C GLY A 208 -21.14 -1.86 -6.50
N PRO A 209 -20.83 -0.78 -5.77
CA PRO A 209 -20.12 0.36 -6.34
C PRO A 209 -18.73 -0.04 -6.86
N VAL A 210 -18.32 0.60 -7.95
CA VAL A 210 -17.07 0.34 -8.65
C VAL A 210 -16.25 1.63 -8.67
N MET A 211 -14.93 1.47 -8.56
CA MET A 211 -13.96 2.52 -8.78
C MET A 211 -13.29 2.30 -10.13
N THR A 212 -12.97 3.39 -10.82
CA THR A 212 -12.10 3.35 -12.00
C THR A 212 -10.94 4.30 -11.80
N THR A 213 -9.74 3.78 -12.03
CA THR A 213 -8.49 4.55 -11.95
C THR A 213 -7.90 4.72 -13.34
N PHE A 214 -7.47 5.94 -13.65
CA PHE A 214 -6.80 6.26 -14.90
C PHE A 214 -5.81 7.39 -14.73
N LEU A 215 -4.91 7.47 -15.71
CA LEU A 215 -3.95 8.55 -15.90
C LEU A 215 -4.36 9.37 -17.11
N PHE A 216 -4.09 10.67 -17.09
CA PHE A 216 -4.22 11.49 -18.29
C PHE A 216 -3.23 12.64 -18.29
N GLU A 217 -2.81 13.07 -19.48
CA GLU A 217 -2.01 14.28 -19.66
C GLU A 217 -2.86 15.35 -20.32
N VAL A 218 -2.95 16.54 -19.72
CA VAL A 218 -3.70 17.64 -20.31
C VAL A 218 -2.91 18.33 -21.43
N LYS A 219 -3.61 18.96 -22.37
CA LYS A 219 -2.99 19.89 -23.33
C LYS A 219 -2.43 21.11 -22.58
N ASN A 220 -1.27 21.64 -22.98
CA ASN A 220 -0.68 22.82 -22.34
C ASN A 220 -1.36 24.12 -22.83
N VAL A 221 -2.60 24.36 -22.39
CA VAL A 221 -3.41 25.53 -22.74
C VAL A 221 -4.10 26.11 -21.48
N PRO A 222 -4.46 27.40 -21.46
CA PRO A 222 -5.24 27.96 -20.35
C PRO A 222 -6.52 27.16 -20.08
N ALA A 223 -6.80 26.95 -18.79
CA ALA A 223 -7.94 26.18 -18.28
C ALA A 223 -7.98 24.70 -18.73
N ALA A 224 -6.84 24.11 -19.08
CA ALA A 224 -6.81 22.72 -19.57
C ALA A 224 -7.39 21.71 -18.59
N LEU A 225 -7.01 21.77 -17.30
CA LEU A 225 -7.58 20.88 -16.29
C LEU A 225 -9.08 21.10 -16.12
N TYR A 226 -9.53 22.36 -16.03
CA TYR A 226 -10.96 22.67 -15.91
C TYR A 226 -11.77 22.07 -17.07
N LYS A 227 -11.28 22.19 -18.30
CA LYS A 227 -11.91 21.59 -19.49
C LYS A 227 -11.91 20.07 -19.42
N ALA A 228 -10.80 19.45 -19.02
CA ALA A 228 -10.72 18.00 -18.85
C ALA A 228 -11.72 17.45 -17.80
N MET A 229 -12.07 18.25 -16.79
CA MET A 229 -12.98 17.85 -15.71
C MET A 229 -14.47 18.12 -16.02
N GLY A 230 -14.79 18.89 -17.07
CA GLY A 230 -16.16 19.32 -17.39
C GLY A 230 -17.14 18.17 -17.58
N GLY A 231 -16.69 17.11 -18.27
CA GLY A 231 -17.50 15.91 -18.52
C GLY A 231 -17.92 15.19 -17.24
N PHE A 232 -17.03 15.07 -16.25
CA PHE A 232 -17.36 14.42 -14.98
C PHE A 232 -18.39 15.22 -14.19
N ALA A 233 -18.21 16.53 -14.10
CA ALA A 233 -19.13 17.43 -13.39
C ALA A 233 -20.53 17.44 -14.01
N THR A 234 -20.64 17.54 -15.34
CA THR A 234 -21.93 17.63 -16.03
C THR A 234 -22.68 16.29 -16.15
N ASN A 235 -21.97 15.17 -15.99
CA ASN A 235 -22.56 13.83 -15.98
C ASN A 235 -22.78 13.26 -14.58
N GLY A 236 -22.45 14.01 -13.52
CA GLY A 236 -22.64 13.56 -12.14
C GLY A 236 -21.72 12.39 -11.74
N VAL A 237 -20.53 12.30 -12.34
CA VAL A 237 -19.54 11.27 -12.02
C VAL A 237 -18.65 11.80 -10.88
N ASN A 238 -18.71 11.14 -9.73
CA ASN A 238 -17.95 11.54 -8.56
C ASN A 238 -16.46 11.20 -8.73
N MET A 239 -15.60 12.13 -8.36
CA MET A 239 -14.14 11.98 -8.42
C MET A 239 -13.59 11.98 -6.99
N THR A 240 -12.94 10.88 -6.61
CA THR A 240 -12.52 10.65 -5.22
C THR A 240 -11.03 10.90 -5.02
N LYS A 241 -10.26 10.98 -6.11
CA LYS A 241 -8.83 11.31 -6.09
C LYS A 241 -8.46 12.04 -7.37
N LEU A 242 -7.68 13.11 -7.23
CA LEU A 242 -7.05 13.82 -8.34
C LEU A 242 -5.71 14.37 -7.88
N GLU A 243 -4.63 13.81 -8.41
CA GLU A 243 -3.27 14.24 -8.07
C GLU A 243 -2.51 14.62 -9.34
N SER A 244 -1.85 15.78 -9.32
CA SER A 244 -1.02 16.27 -10.42
C SER A 244 0.43 15.83 -10.28
N TYR A 245 1.07 15.47 -11.39
CA TYR A 245 2.48 15.12 -11.49
C TYR A 245 3.13 15.78 -12.69
N GLN A 246 4.42 16.03 -12.58
CA GLN A 246 5.25 16.53 -13.68
C GLN A 246 6.16 15.40 -14.14
N ARG A 247 6.22 15.13 -15.45
CA ARG A 247 7.15 14.15 -16.00
C ARG A 247 8.51 14.81 -16.27
N GLY A 248 9.54 14.36 -15.54
CA GLY A 248 10.92 14.88 -15.67
C GLY A 248 11.09 16.32 -15.19
N ALA A 249 12.11 17.01 -15.69
CA ALA A 249 12.45 18.40 -15.32
C ALA A 249 11.61 19.47 -16.05
N SER A 250 10.62 19.05 -16.85
CA SER A 250 9.79 19.95 -17.66
C SER A 250 8.53 20.35 -16.90
N PHE A 251 8.43 21.62 -16.53
CA PHE A 251 7.24 22.22 -15.88
C PHE A 251 6.04 22.44 -16.84
N SER A 252 6.07 21.84 -18.03
CA SER A 252 5.12 22.16 -19.12
C SER A 252 4.07 21.10 -19.42
N ALA A 253 4.24 19.87 -18.90
CA ALA A 253 3.31 18.77 -19.09
C ALA A 253 2.87 18.23 -17.73
N THR A 254 1.60 18.44 -17.39
CA THR A 254 1.01 17.96 -16.14
C THR A 254 0.19 16.71 -16.41
N GLU A 255 0.62 15.60 -15.82
CA GLU A 255 -0.10 14.34 -15.76
C GLU A 255 -0.94 14.29 -14.51
N PHE A 256 -2.04 13.55 -14.56
CA PHE A 256 -2.95 13.42 -13.45
C PHE A 256 -3.28 11.96 -13.19
N PHE A 257 -3.23 11.54 -11.93
CA PHE A 257 -3.78 10.28 -11.44
C PHE A 257 -5.16 10.55 -10.88
N CYS A 258 -6.15 9.80 -11.35
CA CYS A 258 -7.53 10.04 -11.03
C CYS A 258 -8.25 8.75 -10.63
N ASP A 259 -9.05 8.84 -9.57
CA ASP A 259 -10.04 7.83 -9.21
C ASP A 259 -11.44 8.44 -9.35
N ILE A 260 -12.34 7.70 -9.99
CA ILE A 260 -13.76 8.03 -10.10
C ILE A 260 -14.62 6.88 -9.57
N GLU A 261 -15.84 7.21 -9.14
CA GLU A 261 -16.90 6.22 -8.90
C GLU A 261 -17.66 5.95 -10.21
N GLY A 262 -17.83 4.66 -10.53
CA GLY A 262 -18.38 4.19 -11.81
C GLY A 262 -17.31 3.54 -12.69
N MET A 263 -17.73 2.96 -13.81
CA MET A 263 -16.84 2.26 -14.74
C MET A 263 -17.19 2.46 -16.22
N PRO A 264 -16.23 2.24 -17.16
CA PRO A 264 -16.53 2.23 -18.58
C PRO A 264 -17.67 1.25 -18.91
N GLY A 265 -18.61 1.69 -19.75
CA GLY A 265 -19.88 1.04 -20.03
C GLY A 265 -21.07 1.69 -19.31
N ASP A 266 -20.83 2.46 -18.24
CA ASP A 266 -21.86 3.32 -17.64
C ASP A 266 -22.06 4.57 -18.52
N PRO A 267 -23.28 4.89 -19.00
CA PRO A 267 -23.48 6.00 -19.93
C PRO A 267 -22.96 7.36 -19.44
N ALA A 268 -22.99 7.62 -18.13
CA ALA A 268 -22.46 8.83 -17.54
C ALA A 268 -20.93 8.89 -17.58
N VAL A 269 -20.28 7.77 -17.29
CA VAL A 269 -18.81 7.63 -17.33
C VAL A 269 -18.32 7.69 -18.77
N ASP A 270 -18.96 6.99 -19.70
CA ASP A 270 -18.57 6.98 -21.12
C ASP A 270 -18.61 8.39 -21.74
N ARG A 271 -19.65 9.18 -21.44
CA ARG A 271 -19.72 10.57 -21.89
C ARG A 271 -18.63 11.45 -21.27
N ALA A 272 -18.34 11.26 -19.98
CA ALA A 272 -17.28 11.98 -19.29
C ALA A 272 -15.88 11.65 -19.85
N LEU A 273 -15.61 10.36 -20.11
CA LEU A 273 -14.34 9.90 -20.68
C LEU A 273 -14.15 10.40 -22.12
N ALA A 274 -15.21 10.42 -22.94
CA ALA A 274 -15.14 10.97 -24.29
C ALA A 274 -14.77 12.47 -24.31
N GLU A 275 -15.32 13.26 -23.38
CA GLU A 275 -14.96 14.67 -23.23
C GLU A 275 -13.53 14.85 -22.70
N LEU A 276 -13.12 14.00 -21.75
CA LEU A 276 -11.75 13.97 -21.22
C LEU A 276 -10.73 13.68 -22.33
N GLU A 277 -10.97 12.69 -23.19
CA GLU A 277 -10.11 12.34 -24.31
C GLU A 277 -9.94 13.52 -25.29
N PHE A 278 -11.01 14.28 -25.55
CA PHE A 278 -10.93 15.45 -26.40
C PHE A 278 -10.03 16.56 -25.83
N HIS A 279 -9.99 16.71 -24.50
CA HIS A 279 -9.19 17.74 -23.81
C HIS A 279 -7.80 17.28 -23.36
N SER A 280 -7.54 15.98 -23.40
CA SER A 280 -6.26 15.37 -23.05
C SER A 280 -5.38 15.10 -24.28
N LYS A 281 -4.08 14.92 -24.08
CA LYS A 281 -3.18 14.36 -25.10
C LYS A 281 -3.29 12.85 -25.19
N TRP A 282 -3.46 12.21 -24.04
CA TRP A 282 -3.70 10.79 -23.91
C TRP A 282 -4.42 10.54 -22.58
N VAL A 283 -5.16 9.42 -22.54
CA VAL A 283 -5.79 8.87 -21.35
C VAL A 283 -5.35 7.40 -21.30
N ARG A 284 -4.98 6.91 -20.12
CA ARG A 284 -4.58 5.53 -19.91
C ARG A 284 -5.34 4.96 -18.72
N MET A 285 -6.18 3.97 -19.00
CA MET A 285 -6.87 3.22 -17.95
C MET A 285 -5.87 2.35 -17.18
N LEU A 286 -5.92 2.41 -15.85
CA LEU A 286 -5.14 1.52 -14.99
C LEU A 286 -6.00 0.35 -14.49
N GLY A 287 -7.31 0.54 -14.32
CA GLY A 287 -8.22 -0.54 -13.98
C GLY A 287 -9.59 -0.05 -13.51
N SER A 288 -10.56 -0.97 -13.51
CA SER A 288 -11.85 -0.79 -12.83
C SER A 288 -12.00 -1.91 -11.83
N TYR A 289 -12.41 -1.62 -10.61
CA TYR A 289 -12.37 -2.57 -9.50
C TYR A 289 -13.44 -2.25 -8.46
N ARG A 290 -13.82 -3.23 -7.65
CA ARG A 290 -14.85 -3.04 -6.63
C ARG A 290 -14.43 -1.95 -5.64
N GLN A 291 -15.36 -1.08 -5.26
CA GLN A 291 -15.14 -0.14 -4.16
C GLN A 291 -15.16 -0.90 -2.83
N ALA A 292 -14.02 -0.96 -2.14
CA ALA A 292 -13.93 -1.68 -0.86
C ALA A 292 -14.52 -0.87 0.30
N ARG A 293 -14.51 0.47 0.19
CA ARG A 293 -15.01 1.38 1.22
C ARG A 293 -15.74 2.58 0.60
N PRO A 294 -16.92 2.97 1.12
CA PRO A 294 -17.62 4.19 0.70
C PRO A 294 -16.75 5.45 0.86
N ARG A 295 -16.93 6.43 -0.03
CA ARG A 295 -16.15 7.67 -0.10
C ARG A 295 -16.90 8.92 0.38
N THR A 296 -17.98 8.70 1.14
CA THR A 296 -18.86 9.73 1.73
C THR A 296 -18.20 10.51 2.87
#